data_AF-A0A7W5KY31-F1
#
_entry.id   AF-A0A7W5KY31-F1
#
_cell.length_a   1.000
_cell.length_b   1.000
_cell.length_c   1.000
_cell.angle_alpha   90.00
_cell.angle_beta   90.00
_cell.angle_gamma   90.00
#
_symmetry.space_group_name_H-M   'P 1'
#
loop_
_entity.id
_entity.type
_entity.pdbx_description
1 polymer ?
#
loop_
_entity_poly.entity_id
_entity_poly.type
_entity_poly.pdbx_seq_one_letter_code
_entity_poly.pdbx_strand_id
1 'polypeptide(L)' 'MTVTFPLTEKRNADELLKHLIQHNLSYPGNCAVSLKAHVALVTSSHTFALGTARTAW' A
#
# COMPACT_ATOMS: atom_id res chain seq x y z
N MET A 1 -7.86 -4.89 7.65
CA MET A 1 -6.80 -4.12 8.35
C MET A 1 -6.46 -2.91 7.51
N THR A 2 -6.15 -1.77 8.15
CA THR A 2 -5.72 -0.54 7.47
C THR A 2 -4.31 -0.20 7.90
N VAL A 3 -3.46 0.13 6.94
CA VAL A 3 -2.05 0.47 7.14
C VAL A 3 -1.73 1.77 6.41
N THR A 4 -0.86 2.57 7.01
CA THR A 4 -0.38 3.82 6.44
C THR A 4 1.00 3.63 5.82
N PHE A 5 1.16 4.06 4.58
CA PHE A 5 2.40 4.03 3.82
C PHE A 5 2.88 5.48 3.63
N PRO A 6 4.05 5.88 4.13
CA PRO A 6 4.61 7.21 3.87
C PRO A 6 4.88 7.39 2.38
N LEU A 7 4.47 8.53 1.83
CA LEU A 7 4.75 8.93 0.45
C LEU A 7 5.81 10.03 0.45
N THR A 8 6.79 9.90 -0.42
CA THR A 8 7.85 10.89 -0.64
C THR A 8 8.02 11.12 -2.14
N GLU A 9 8.83 12.10 -2.55
CA GLU A 9 9.09 12.38 -3.97
C GLU A 9 9.62 11.14 -4.73
N LYS A 10 10.38 10.27 -4.04
CA LYS A 10 10.89 9.00 -4.60
C LYS A 10 9.94 7.81 -4.43
N ARG A 11 9.00 7.88 -3.49
CA ARG A 11 8.02 6.83 -3.18
C ARG A 11 6.63 7.39 -3.30
N ASN A 12 6.22 7.56 -4.55
CA ASN A 12 4.93 8.12 -4.91
C ASN A 12 3.85 7.03 -5.01
N ALA A 13 2.64 7.41 -5.39
CA ALA A 13 1.51 6.49 -5.48
C ALA A 13 1.73 5.34 -6.49
N ASP A 14 2.45 5.59 -7.59
CA ASP A 14 2.73 4.58 -8.62
C ASP A 14 3.69 3.49 -8.09
N GLU A 15 4.76 3.92 -7.43
CA GLU A 15 5.70 3.00 -6.77
C GLU A 15 5.01 2.21 -5.65
N LEU A 16 4.06 2.82 -4.94
CA LEU A 16 3.27 2.11 -3.94
C LEU A 16 2.40 1.03 -4.59
N LEU A 17 1.73 1.33 -5.70
CA LEU A 17 0.91 0.33 -6.39
C LEU A 17 1.77 -0.84 -6.90
N LYS A 18 2.94 -0.58 -7.46
CA LYS A 18 3.89 -1.64 -7.86
C LYS A 18 4.32 -2.50 -6.68
N HIS A 19 4.69 -1.87 -5.56
CA HIS A 19 5.09 -2.57 -4.33
C HIS A 19 3.97 -3.44 -3.76
N LEU A 20 2.74 -2.93 -3.77
CA LEU A 20 1.57 -3.69 -3.36
C LEU A 20 1.38 -4.91 -4.26
N ILE A 21 1.48 -4.76 -5.58
CA ILE A 21 1.35 -5.87 -6.54
C ILE A 21 2.42 -6.95 -6.29
N GLN A 22 3.67 -6.56 -5.99
CA GLN A 22 4.75 -7.50 -5.62
C GLN A 22 4.43 -8.32 -4.37
N HIS A 23 3.56 -7.81 -3.49
CA HIS A 23 3.07 -8.50 -2.30
C HIS A 23 1.67 -9.10 -2.46
N ASN A 24 1.23 -9.35 -3.70
CA ASN A 24 -0.08 -9.89 -4.03
C ASN A 24 -1.25 -9.01 -3.53
N LEU A 25 -1.06 -7.69 -3.46
CA LEU A 25 -2.08 -6.70 -3.16
C LEU A 25 -2.35 -5.88 -4.42
N SER A 26 -3.53 -6.05 -5.02
CA SER A 26 -3.94 -5.41 -6.26
C SER A 26 -5.10 -4.46 -6.02
N TYR A 27 -4.92 -3.21 -6.47
CA TYR A 27 -5.94 -2.16 -6.47
C TYR A 27 -6.37 -1.82 -7.91
N PRO A 28 -7.69 -1.75 -8.21
CA PRO A 28 -8.81 -2.13 -7.35
C PRO A 28 -8.97 -3.66 -7.26
N GLY A 29 -9.28 -4.18 -6.07
CA GLY A 29 -9.50 -5.62 -5.88
C GLY A 29 -9.41 -6.05 -4.42
N ASN A 30 -8.31 -6.71 -4.06
CA ASN A 30 -8.10 -7.24 -2.70
C ASN A 30 -7.50 -6.20 -1.74
N CYS A 31 -7.15 -5.00 -2.22
CA CYS A 31 -6.81 -3.86 -1.41
C CYS A 31 -7.50 -2.59 -1.92
N ALA A 32 -7.77 -1.66 -1.01
CA ALA A 32 -8.26 -0.31 -1.28
C ALA A 32 -7.16 0.69 -0.91
N VAL A 33 -6.89 1.66 -1.77
CA VAL A 33 -5.84 2.68 -1.56
C VAL A 33 -6.50 4.06 -1.50
N SER A 34 -6.23 4.80 -0.42
CA SER A 34 -6.66 6.19 -0.24
C SER A 34 -5.44 7.08 -0.07
N LEU A 35 -5.20 7.96 -1.05
CA LEU A 35 -4.07 8.88 -1.04
C LEU A 35 -4.39 10.13 -0.21
N LYS A 36 -3.44 10.53 0.65
CA LYS A 36 -3.40 11.81 1.37
C LYS A 36 -2.06 12.49 1.06
N ALA A 37 -1.93 13.77 1.42
CA ALA A 37 -0.80 14.63 1.03
C ALA A 37 0.60 14.01 1.16
N HIS A 38 0.88 13.28 2.25
CA HIS A 38 2.20 12.67 2.51
C HIS A 38 2.12 11.18 2.85
N VAL A 39 0.93 10.58 2.73
CA VAL A 39 0.70 9.19 3.13
C VAL A 39 -0.39 8.56 2.28
N ALA A 40 -0.27 7.26 2.03
CA ALA A 40 -1.36 6.45 1.50
C ALA A 40 -1.91 5.55 2.60
N LEU A 41 -3.23 5.50 2.75
CA LEU A 41 -3.88 4.48 3.56
C LEU A 41 -4.25 3.32 2.64
N VAL A 42 -3.74 2.14 2.97
CA VAL A 42 -4.05 0.91 2.26
C VAL A 42 -4.85 0.01 3.21
N THR A 43 -6.02 -0.39 2.76
CA THR A 43 -6.90 -1.29 3.51
C THR A 43 -7.03 -2.61 2.76
N SER A 44 -6.81 -3.72 3.44
CA SER A 44 -6.99 -5.06 2.86
C SER A 44 -7.46 -6.05 3.93
N SER A 45 -8.19 -7.08 3.49
CA SER A 45 -8.49 -8.28 4.28
C SER A 45 -7.27 -9.20 4.43
N HIS A 46 -6.28 -9.10 3.52
CA HIS A 46 -5.02 -9.86 3.57
C HIS A 46 -4.04 -9.21 4.55
N THR A 47 -4.29 -9.38 5.84
CA THR A 47 -3.52 -8.74 6.92
C THR A 47 -2.04 -9.11 6.93
N PHE A 48 -1.71 -10.36 6.63
CA PHE A 48 -0.31 -10.82 6.54
C PHE A 48 0.44 -10.15 5.39
N ALA A 49 -0.10 -10.22 4.17
CA ALA A 49 0.48 -9.57 2.99
C ALA A 49 0.64 -8.06 3.18
N LEU A 50 -0.38 -7.41 3.77
CA LEU A 50 -0.35 -5.97 4.06
C LEU A 50 0.69 -5.62 5.13
N GLY A 51 0.85 -6.47 6.15
CA GLY A 51 1.89 -6.32 7.16
C GLY A 51 3.30 -6.47 6.59
N THR A 52 3.54 -7.48 5.77
CA THR A 52 4.82 -7.67 5.07
C THR A 52 5.11 -6.49 4.14
N ALA A 53 4.13 -6.06 3.35
CA ALA A 53 4.26 -4.90 2.48
C ALA A 53 4.62 -3.64 3.24
N ARG A 54 4.02 -3.41 4.41
CA ARG A 54 4.37 -2.27 5.27
C ARG A 54 5.82 -2.30 5.74
N THR A 55 6.30 -3.45 6.18
CA THR A 55 7.66 -3.58 6.72
C THR A 55 8.71 -3.45 5.63
N ALA A 56 8.41 -3.87 4.41
CA ALA A 56 9.29 -3.76 3.25
C ALA A 56 9.22 -2.40 2.53
N TRP A 57 8.23 -1.57 2.87
CA TRP A 57 8.06 -0.22 2.34
C TRP A 57 8.95 0.76 3.07
#